data_AF-A0A553PS42-F1
#
_entry.id   AF-A0A553PS42-F1
#
_cell.length_a   1.000
_cell.length_b   1.000
_cell.length_c   1.000
_cell.angle_alpha   90.00
_cell.angle_beta   90.00
_cell.angle_gamma   90.00
#
_symmetry.space_group_name_H-M   'P 1'
#
loop_
_entity.id
_entity.type
_entity.pdbx_description
1 polymer ?
#
loop_
_entity_poly.entity_id
_entity_poly.type
_entity_poly.pdbx_seq_one_letter_code
_entity_poly.pdbx_strand_id
1 'polypeptide(L)'
;MGENDFPFTFQTVSHEHEEAKRKVFNDESLEINVTQVMPGRIFLPKAYEEDAKRIYNMELRPDDIWIVTYPKCGTTWTQTAWALKSHKNFKFIWFEDMKKDHKAGLKDLAQFLGYERTEEELDALVKHLTIDNMRDISVAKARNDYEKEFRSKFFRKGQVGDWCNYFQGEALQKWNQWIKRHLEGTDIVMTFK
;
A
#
# COMPACT_ATOMS: atom_id res chain seq x y z
N MET A 1 -10.80 12.00 30.33
CA MET A 1 -10.58 11.65 28.92
C MET A 1 -10.75 12.94 28.15
N GLY A 2 -9.63 13.63 27.90
CA GLY A 2 -9.62 14.99 27.36
C GLY A 2 -9.69 15.00 25.84
N GLU A 3 -10.27 16.08 25.31
CA GLU A 3 -10.51 16.46 23.92
C GLU A 3 -9.79 15.68 22.81
N ASN A 4 -10.62 15.15 21.90
CA ASN A 4 -10.30 14.65 20.56
C ASN A 4 -9.64 15.74 19.68
N ASP A 5 -8.40 16.13 19.96
CA ASP A 5 -7.68 17.08 19.11
C ASP A 5 -6.92 16.35 18.00
N PHE A 6 -7.23 16.72 16.76
CA PHE A 6 -6.57 16.19 15.58
C PHE A 6 -5.20 16.89 15.45
N PRO A 7 -4.08 16.18 15.67
CA PRO A 7 -2.78 16.83 15.93
C PRO A 7 -2.06 17.29 14.65
N PHE A 8 -2.73 17.19 13.50
CA PHE A 8 -2.14 17.48 12.19
C PHE A 8 -2.75 18.73 11.57
N THR A 9 -1.96 19.42 10.77
CA THR A 9 -2.41 20.58 9.98
C THR A 9 -2.29 20.29 8.49
N PHE A 10 -3.02 21.07 7.70
CA PHE A 10 -3.03 20.94 6.25
C PHE A 10 -2.35 22.14 5.60
N GLN A 11 -1.48 21.87 4.63
CA GLN A 11 -0.81 22.89 3.85
C GLN A 11 -1.18 22.75 2.37
N THR A 12 -1.55 23.87 1.76
CA THR A 12 -1.73 23.97 0.31
C THR A 12 -0.38 23.75 -0.36
N VAL A 13 -0.37 22.86 -1.37
CA VAL A 13 0.84 22.51 -2.10
C VAL A 13 1.27 23.68 -3.00
N SER A 14 2.56 24.00 -3.01
CA SER A 14 3.11 25.13 -3.79
C SER A 14 3.05 24.91 -5.30
N HIS A 15 3.12 26.02 -6.06
CA HIS A 15 3.04 26.03 -7.53
C HIS A 15 4.11 25.16 -8.24
N GLU A 16 5.31 25.06 -7.66
CA GLU A 16 6.41 24.24 -8.19
C GLU A 16 6.06 22.74 -8.26
N HIS A 17 5.32 22.25 -7.26
CA HIS A 17 4.83 20.87 -7.27
C HIS A 17 3.70 20.68 -8.28
N GLU A 18 2.89 21.71 -8.56
CA GLU A 18 1.86 21.66 -9.60
C GLU A 18 2.48 21.51 -11.00
N GLU A 19 3.58 22.21 -11.28
CA GLU A 19 4.31 22.04 -12.55
C GLU A 19 4.90 20.63 -12.72
N ALA A 20 5.53 20.09 -11.66
CA ALA A 20 6.06 18.74 -11.69
C ALA A 20 4.97 17.70 -11.93
N LYS A 21 3.78 17.90 -11.35
CA LYS A 21 2.64 16.99 -11.52
C LYS A 21 2.00 17.10 -12.90
N ARG A 22 1.84 18.31 -13.47
CA ARG A 22 1.36 18.49 -14.86
C ARG A 22 2.23 17.73 -15.85
N LYS A 23 3.55 17.76 -15.66
CA LYS A 23 4.51 16.99 -16.48
C LYS A 23 4.33 15.47 -16.37
N VAL A 24 3.92 14.97 -15.21
CA VAL A 24 3.71 13.53 -14.96
C VAL A 24 2.41 13.02 -15.59
N PHE A 25 1.32 13.78 -15.46
CA PHE A 25 0.01 13.35 -15.95
C PHE A 25 -0.26 13.73 -17.42
N ASN A 26 0.53 14.65 -17.98
CA ASN A 26 0.43 15.11 -19.37
C ASN A 26 -1.00 15.51 -19.77
N ASP A 27 -1.72 16.14 -18.84
CA ASP A 27 -3.09 16.60 -19.01
C ASP A 27 -3.22 17.96 -18.31
N GLU A 28 -3.42 19.00 -19.12
CA GLU A 28 -3.53 20.39 -18.65
C GLU A 28 -4.89 20.69 -18.03
N SER A 29 -5.89 19.82 -18.24
CA SER A 29 -7.25 19.94 -17.70
C SER A 29 -7.40 19.34 -16.29
N LEU A 30 -6.42 18.56 -15.83
CA LEU A 30 -6.42 18.02 -14.48
C LEU A 30 -6.12 19.12 -13.45
N GLU A 31 -7.17 19.58 -12.77
CA GLU A 31 -7.02 20.31 -11.51
C GLU A 31 -6.63 19.33 -10.40
N ILE A 32 -5.37 19.38 -9.97
CA ILE A 32 -4.86 18.43 -8.97
C ILE A 32 -5.17 18.95 -7.58
N ASN A 33 -6.28 18.47 -7.02
CA ASN A 33 -6.78 18.90 -5.72
C ASN A 33 -6.21 18.03 -4.58
N VAL A 34 -5.00 18.36 -4.11
CA VAL A 34 -4.30 17.65 -3.03
C VAL A 34 -3.89 18.57 -1.88
N THR A 35 -3.72 18.00 -0.71
CA THR A 35 -3.21 18.67 0.49
C THR A 35 -2.01 17.93 1.05
N GLN A 36 -1.08 18.67 1.68
CA GLN A 36 0.02 18.08 2.44
C GLN A 36 -0.35 18.06 3.93
N VAL A 37 -0.23 16.88 4.56
CA VAL A 37 -0.46 16.69 6.00
C VAL A 37 0.83 16.94 6.77
N MET A 38 0.75 17.79 7.79
CA MET A 38 1.88 18.25 8.62
C MET A 38 1.72 17.84 10.09
N PRO A 39 2.82 17.50 10.80
CA PRO A 39 4.18 17.38 10.29
C PRO A 39 4.32 16.12 9.42
N GLY A 40 4.90 16.26 8.23
CA GLY A 40 5.10 15.11 7.36
C GLY A 40 5.27 15.45 5.88
N ARG A 41 5.43 14.38 5.09
CA ARG A 41 5.50 14.43 3.62
C ARG A 41 4.41 13.54 3.01
N ILE A 42 3.23 13.56 3.62
CA ILE A 42 2.07 12.78 3.18
C ILE A 42 1.18 13.71 2.38
N PHE A 43 0.88 13.30 1.15
CA PHE A 43 -0.04 14.00 0.26
C PHE A 43 -1.32 13.18 0.13
N LEU A 44 -2.46 13.81 0.35
CA LEU A 44 -3.78 13.20 0.23
C LEU A 44 -4.67 14.07 -0.66
N PRO A 45 -5.74 13.51 -1.25
CA PRO A 45 -6.76 14.32 -1.91
C PRO A 45 -7.28 15.39 -0.94
N LYS A 46 -7.53 16.61 -1.43
CA LYS A 46 -8.00 17.73 -0.59
C LYS A 46 -9.28 17.42 0.17
N ALA A 47 -10.17 16.61 -0.42
CA ALA A 47 -11.38 16.12 0.24
C ALA A 47 -11.12 15.37 1.56
N TYR A 48 -9.91 14.84 1.78
CA TYR A 48 -9.53 14.22 3.05
C TYR A 48 -9.64 15.21 4.23
N GLU A 49 -9.43 16.51 4.02
CA GLU A 49 -9.51 17.51 5.10
C GLU A 49 -10.86 17.52 5.80
N GLU A 50 -11.94 17.25 5.06
CA GLU A 50 -13.31 17.21 5.55
C GLU A 50 -13.54 16.05 6.54
N ASP A 51 -12.86 14.92 6.29
CA ASP A 51 -13.05 13.68 7.03
C ASP A 51 -11.94 13.38 8.03
N ALA A 52 -10.82 14.11 7.99
CA ALA A 52 -9.61 13.75 8.73
C ALA A 52 -9.83 13.64 10.24
N LYS A 53 -10.55 14.61 10.83
CA LYS A 53 -10.89 14.58 12.27
C LYS A 53 -11.78 13.40 12.62
N ARG A 54 -12.73 13.05 11.75
CA ARG A 54 -13.64 11.92 11.95
C ARG A 54 -12.91 10.59 11.85
N ILE A 55 -12.01 10.44 10.88
CA ILE A 55 -11.18 9.24 10.70
C ILE A 55 -10.21 9.08 11.87
N TYR A 56 -9.56 10.16 12.31
CA TYR A 56 -8.60 10.12 13.41
C TYR A 56 -9.25 9.71 14.75
N ASN A 57 -10.49 10.16 14.98
CA ASN A 57 -11.23 9.90 16.21
C ASN A 57 -12.32 8.83 16.03
N MET A 58 -12.24 7.99 14.99
CA MET A 58 -13.26 6.98 14.76
C MET A 58 -13.28 5.97 15.92
N GLU A 59 -14.48 5.60 16.36
CA GLU A 59 -14.64 4.57 17.39
C GLU A 59 -14.17 3.23 16.86
N LEU A 60 -13.19 2.64 17.55
CA LEU A 60 -12.65 1.32 17.22
C LEU A 60 -13.37 0.26 18.04
N ARG A 61 -13.55 -0.91 17.43
CA ARG A 61 -14.12 -2.09 18.07
C ARG A 61 -13.04 -3.16 18.28
N PRO A 62 -13.16 -3.99 19.33
CA PRO A 62 -12.18 -5.06 19.58
C PRO A 62 -12.08 -6.10 18.46
N ASP A 63 -13.11 -6.23 17.62
CA ASP A 63 -13.21 -7.17 16.50
C ASP A 63 -12.86 -6.56 15.14
N ASP A 64 -12.44 -5.30 15.09
CA ASP A 64 -12.03 -4.65 13.85
C ASP A 64 -10.71 -5.25 13.32
N ILE A 65 -10.72 -5.66 12.05
CA ILE A 65 -9.53 -6.12 11.33
C ILE A 65 -9.23 -5.13 10.20
N TRP A 66 -8.04 -4.54 10.25
CA TRP A 66 -7.58 -3.55 9.26
C TRP A 66 -6.57 -4.16 8.31
N ILE A 67 -6.81 -4.05 7.01
CA ILE A 67 -5.82 -4.33 5.97
C ILE A 67 -5.39 -2.99 5.38
N VAL A 68 -4.17 -2.55 5.71
CA VAL A 68 -3.66 -1.25 5.29
C VAL A 68 -2.47 -1.44 4.37
N THR A 69 -2.54 -0.86 3.17
CA THR A 69 -1.47 -0.90 2.19
C THR A 69 -1.29 0.49 1.58
N TYR A 70 -0.04 0.88 1.30
CA TYR A 70 0.19 2.01 0.41
C TYR A 70 -0.07 1.54 -1.03
N PRO A 71 -0.77 2.31 -1.87
CA PRO A 71 -0.94 1.94 -3.27
C PRO A 71 0.41 1.70 -3.92
N LYS A 72 0.66 0.47 -4.37
CA LYS A 72 1.95 0.08 -4.97
C LYS A 72 3.17 0.16 -4.02
N CYS A 73 2.92 0.11 -2.70
CA CYS A 73 3.82 -0.21 -1.58
C CYS A 73 5.19 0.51 -1.52
N GLY A 74 5.18 1.85 -1.49
CA GLY A 74 6.36 2.71 -1.36
C GLY A 74 7.02 2.75 0.03
N THR A 75 8.14 3.48 0.14
CA THR A 75 9.07 3.42 1.29
C THR A 75 8.61 4.18 2.54
N THR A 76 7.94 5.33 2.41
CA THR A 76 7.49 6.16 3.55
C THR A 76 6.46 5.43 4.41
N TRP A 77 5.53 4.71 3.78
CA TRP A 77 4.56 3.91 4.49
C TRP A 77 5.22 2.74 5.22
N THR A 78 6.17 2.06 4.56
CA THR A 78 6.94 0.98 5.17
C THR A 78 7.60 1.45 6.46
N GLN A 79 8.25 2.61 6.49
CA GLN A 79 8.90 3.13 7.70
C GLN A 79 7.91 3.36 8.85
N THR A 80 6.78 4.01 8.55
CA THR A 80 5.77 4.35 9.55
C THR A 80 5.12 3.08 10.12
N ALA A 81 4.74 2.16 9.24
CA ALA A 81 4.16 0.87 9.60
C ALA A 81 5.18 -0.01 10.37
N TRP A 82 6.45 0.01 9.97
CA TRP A 82 7.50 -0.77 10.61
C TRP A 82 7.79 -0.34 12.05
N ALA A 83 7.53 0.91 12.41
CA ALA A 83 7.62 1.35 13.81
C ALA A 83 6.66 0.59 14.75
N LEU A 84 5.57 0.02 14.21
CA LEU A 84 4.59 -0.77 14.95
C LEU A 84 4.88 -2.27 14.94
N LYS A 85 5.99 -2.72 14.33
CA LYS A 85 6.28 -4.15 14.09
C LYS A 85 6.30 -5.03 15.36
N SER A 86 6.58 -4.45 16.52
CA SER A 86 6.61 -5.17 17.80
C SER A 86 5.24 -5.22 18.49
N HIS A 87 4.24 -4.53 17.97
CA HIS A 87 2.91 -4.50 18.55
C HIS A 87 2.16 -5.81 18.27
N LYS A 88 1.60 -6.44 19.32
CA LYS A 88 0.93 -7.75 19.22
C LYS A 88 -0.24 -7.83 18.21
N ASN A 89 -0.91 -6.70 17.96
CA ASN A 89 -2.01 -6.61 17.00
C ASN A 89 -1.57 -6.02 15.65
N PHE A 90 -0.27 -6.03 15.35
CA PHE A 90 0.27 -5.52 14.10
C PHE A 90 1.12 -6.61 13.42
N LYS A 91 0.78 -6.92 12.18
CA LYS A 91 1.54 -7.85 11.34
C LYS A 91 2.01 -7.13 10.09
N PHE A 92 3.32 -7.05 9.93
CA PHE A 92 3.92 -6.59 8.68
C PHE A 92 4.07 -7.78 7.72
N ILE A 93 3.67 -7.60 6.46
CA ILE A 93 3.75 -8.65 5.43
C ILE A 93 4.43 -8.05 4.20
N TRP A 94 5.51 -8.69 3.75
CA TRP A 94 6.15 -8.35 2.49
C TRP A 94 5.46 -9.08 1.33
N PHE A 95 5.26 -8.38 0.23
CA PHE A 95 4.74 -9.00 -0.98
C PHE A 95 5.69 -10.06 -1.52
N GLU A 96 6.99 -9.79 -1.42
CA GLU A 96 8.08 -10.66 -1.82
C GLU A 96 8.07 -11.99 -1.05
N ASP A 97 7.85 -11.94 0.28
CA ASP A 97 7.76 -13.15 1.11
C ASP A 97 6.52 -13.98 0.75
N MET A 98 5.37 -13.34 0.53
CA MET A 98 4.16 -14.03 0.05
C MET A 98 4.36 -14.69 -1.32
N LYS A 99 5.15 -14.07 -2.20
CA LYS A 99 5.48 -14.63 -3.52
C LYS A 99 6.49 -15.77 -3.43
N LYS A 100 7.42 -15.71 -2.48
CA LYS A 100 8.44 -16.73 -2.26
C LYS A 100 7.85 -18.02 -1.67
N ASP A 101 6.99 -17.89 -0.66
CA ASP A 101 6.28 -19.01 -0.05
C ASP A 101 4.87 -18.60 0.39
N HIS A 102 3.92 -18.79 -0.54
CA HIS A 102 2.53 -18.40 -0.33
C HIS A 102 1.88 -19.20 0.81
N LYS A 103 2.21 -20.50 0.93
CA LYS A 103 1.61 -21.37 1.94
C LYS A 103 2.08 -20.98 3.33
N ALA A 104 3.38 -20.75 3.51
CA ALA A 104 3.93 -20.27 4.77
C ALA A 104 3.35 -18.91 5.17
N GLY A 105 3.22 -17.98 4.22
CA GLY A 105 2.58 -16.68 4.46
C GLY A 105 1.13 -16.79 4.93
N LEU A 106 0.33 -17.68 4.32
CA LEU A 106 -1.06 -17.93 4.74
C LEU A 106 -1.13 -18.57 6.14
N LYS A 107 -0.23 -19.51 6.43
CA LYS A 107 -0.14 -20.16 7.74
C LYS A 107 0.20 -19.16 8.85
N ASP A 108 1.19 -18.32 8.59
CA ASP A 108 1.64 -17.26 9.51
C ASP A 108 0.54 -16.20 9.73
N LEU A 109 -0.19 -15.81 8.67
CA LEU A 109 -1.34 -14.92 8.79
C LEU A 109 -2.50 -15.56 9.59
N ALA A 110 -2.80 -16.83 9.34
CA ALA A 110 -3.84 -17.54 10.08
C ALA A 110 -3.51 -17.56 11.59
N GLN A 111 -2.27 -17.88 11.94
CA GLN A 111 -1.81 -17.89 13.33
C GLN A 111 -1.90 -16.50 13.97
N PHE A 112 -1.51 -15.44 13.26
CA PHE A 112 -1.63 -14.06 13.75
C PHE A 112 -3.09 -13.68 14.05
N LEU A 113 -4.03 -14.13 13.22
CA LEU A 113 -5.46 -13.90 13.40
C LEU A 113 -6.11 -14.86 14.42
N GLY A 114 -5.33 -15.77 15.04
CA GLY A 114 -5.83 -16.73 16.02
C GLY A 114 -6.56 -17.93 15.40
N TYR A 115 -6.30 -18.24 14.13
CA TYR A 115 -6.86 -19.39 13.44
C TYR A 115 -5.82 -20.49 13.19
N GLU A 116 -6.24 -21.73 13.33
CA GLU A 116 -5.50 -22.91 12.85
C GLU A 116 -6.14 -23.39 11.54
N ARG A 117 -5.30 -23.80 10.58
CA ARG A 117 -5.70 -24.36 9.28
C ARG A 117 -4.93 -25.64 9.03
N THR A 118 -5.58 -26.62 8.41
CA THR A 118 -4.89 -27.85 7.99
C THR A 118 -4.02 -27.61 6.77
N GLU A 119 -3.08 -28.52 6.50
CA GLU A 119 -2.23 -28.42 5.32
C GLU A 119 -3.05 -28.48 4.02
N GLU A 120 -4.14 -29.26 4.00
CA GLU A 120 -5.07 -29.40 2.88
C GLU A 120 -5.87 -28.11 2.64
N GLU A 121 -6.34 -27.46 3.71
CA GLU A 121 -7.03 -26.17 3.63
C GLU A 121 -6.08 -25.09 3.09
N LEU A 122 -4.84 -25.08 3.56
CA LEU A 122 -3.81 -24.17 3.07
C LEU A 122 -3.51 -24.40 1.58
N ASP A 123 -3.41 -25.66 1.13
CA ASP A 123 -3.20 -25.98 -0.29
C ASP A 123 -4.39 -25.54 -1.15
N ALA A 124 -5.62 -25.74 -0.67
CA ALA A 124 -6.81 -25.26 -1.34
C ALA A 124 -6.82 -23.72 -1.45
N LEU A 125 -6.43 -23.01 -0.39
CA LEU A 125 -6.31 -21.55 -0.40
C LEU A 125 -5.23 -21.07 -1.36
N VAL A 126 -4.04 -21.68 -1.37
CA VAL A 126 -2.96 -21.32 -2.30
C VAL A 126 -3.44 -21.44 -3.75
N LYS A 127 -4.15 -22.52 -4.09
CA LYS A 127 -4.74 -22.72 -5.42
C LYS A 127 -5.78 -21.65 -5.75
N HIS A 128 -6.62 -21.31 -4.79
CA HIS A 128 -7.66 -20.30 -4.95
C HIS A 128 -7.10 -18.87 -5.09
N LEU A 129 -5.98 -18.58 -4.44
CA LEU A 129 -5.37 -17.25 -4.38
C LEU A 129 -4.30 -17.04 -5.48
N THR A 130 -4.30 -17.86 -6.53
CA THR A 130 -3.49 -17.60 -7.72
C THR A 130 -3.96 -16.32 -8.42
N ILE A 131 -3.02 -15.58 -9.03
CA ILE A 131 -3.36 -14.31 -9.68
C ILE A 131 -4.39 -14.48 -10.79
N ASP A 132 -4.31 -15.56 -11.55
CA ASP A 132 -5.24 -15.84 -12.65
C ASP A 132 -6.64 -16.15 -12.10
N ASN A 133 -6.75 -17.01 -11.08
CA ASN A 133 -8.04 -17.30 -10.46
C ASN A 133 -8.66 -16.05 -9.80
N MET A 134 -7.85 -15.22 -9.12
CA MET A 134 -8.33 -13.94 -8.55
C MET A 134 -8.79 -12.96 -9.64
N ARG A 135 -8.07 -12.90 -10.78
CA ARG A 135 -8.47 -12.08 -11.94
C ARG A 135 -9.81 -12.56 -12.48
N ASP A 136 -9.96 -13.85 -12.70
CA ASP A 136 -11.17 -14.45 -13.25
C ASP A 136 -12.37 -14.23 -12.33
N ILE A 137 -12.22 -14.46 -11.03
CA ILE A 137 -13.26 -14.17 -10.02
C ILE A 137 -13.64 -12.68 -10.02
N SER A 138 -12.65 -11.79 -10.12
CA SER A 138 -12.92 -10.35 -10.14
C SER A 138 -13.70 -9.95 -11.39
N VAL A 139 -13.28 -10.41 -12.57
CA VAL A 139 -13.92 -10.13 -13.85
C VAL A 139 -15.33 -10.72 -13.91
N ALA A 140 -15.54 -11.93 -13.40
CA ALA A 140 -16.86 -12.57 -13.34
C ALA A 140 -17.86 -11.81 -12.46
N LYS A 141 -17.38 -11.01 -11.49
CA LYS A 141 -18.21 -10.17 -10.61
C LYS A 141 -18.48 -8.77 -11.19
N ALA A 142 -18.03 -8.46 -12.41
CA ALA A 142 -18.27 -7.18 -13.04
C ALA A 142 -19.77 -6.96 -13.32
N ARG A 143 -20.27 -5.76 -13.02
CA ARG A 143 -21.69 -5.40 -13.21
C ARG A 143 -22.00 -4.88 -14.62
N ASN A 144 -20.99 -4.44 -15.34
CA ASN A 144 -21.08 -3.85 -16.68
C ASN A 144 -19.73 -3.97 -17.41
N ASP A 145 -19.72 -3.64 -18.70
CA ASP A 145 -18.52 -3.79 -19.55
C ASP A 145 -17.38 -2.86 -19.15
N TYR A 146 -17.69 -1.66 -18.65
CA TYR A 146 -16.69 -0.73 -18.14
C TYR A 146 -15.94 -1.31 -16.93
N GLU A 147 -16.68 -1.84 -15.95
CA GLU A 147 -16.10 -2.54 -14.81
C GLU A 147 -15.30 -3.76 -15.25
N LYS A 148 -15.79 -4.49 -16.24
CA LYS A 148 -15.12 -5.69 -16.76
C LYS A 148 -13.76 -5.34 -17.35
N GLU A 149 -13.69 -4.28 -18.15
CA GLU A 149 -12.43 -3.78 -18.70
C GLU A 149 -11.47 -3.35 -17.59
N PHE A 150 -11.92 -2.53 -16.64
CA PHE A 150 -11.11 -2.10 -15.51
C PHE A 150 -10.57 -3.28 -14.68
N ARG A 151 -11.45 -4.21 -14.30
CA ARG A 151 -11.12 -5.39 -13.48
C ARG A 151 -10.16 -6.34 -14.17
N SER A 152 -10.27 -6.50 -15.49
CA SER A 152 -9.34 -7.31 -16.28
C SER A 152 -7.91 -6.76 -16.26
N LYS A 153 -7.75 -5.44 -16.20
CA LYS A 153 -6.45 -4.75 -16.13
C LYS A 153 -5.91 -4.61 -14.71
N PHE A 154 -6.77 -4.72 -13.69
CA PHE A 154 -6.39 -4.55 -12.28
C PHE A 154 -5.37 -5.59 -11.82
N PHE A 155 -5.57 -6.87 -12.15
CA PHE A 155 -4.63 -7.95 -11.87
C PHE A 155 -3.59 -8.07 -13.00
N ARG A 156 -2.48 -7.34 -12.87
CA ARG A 156 -1.47 -7.20 -13.94
C ARG A 156 -0.54 -8.43 -14.07
N LYS A 157 0.62 -8.42 -13.40
CA LYS A 157 1.64 -9.50 -13.49
C LYS A 157 1.83 -10.30 -12.20
N GLY A 158 1.61 -9.69 -11.03
CA GLY A 158 1.79 -10.38 -9.74
C GLY A 158 3.19 -10.93 -9.51
N GLN A 159 4.23 -10.26 -10.03
CA GLN A 159 5.62 -10.70 -9.99
C GLN A 159 6.50 -9.69 -9.25
N VAL A 160 7.57 -10.21 -8.63
CA VAL A 160 8.64 -9.42 -8.02
C VAL A 160 9.67 -9.06 -9.11
N GLY A 161 10.33 -7.91 -8.99
CA GLY A 161 11.44 -7.55 -9.89
C GLY A 161 11.05 -6.97 -11.26
N ASP A 162 9.76 -6.81 -11.58
CA ASP A 162 9.34 -6.27 -12.89
C ASP A 162 9.84 -4.83 -13.13
N TRP A 163 10.23 -4.11 -12.07
CA TRP A 163 10.77 -2.75 -12.14
C TRP A 163 12.08 -2.68 -12.96
N CYS A 164 12.87 -3.75 -13.03
CA CYS A 164 14.12 -3.81 -13.81
C CYS A 164 13.89 -3.60 -15.32
N ASN A 165 12.66 -3.87 -15.80
CA ASN A 165 12.27 -3.66 -17.20
C ASN A 165 12.01 -2.16 -17.51
N TYR A 166 11.90 -1.31 -16.51
CA TYR A 166 11.51 0.10 -16.65
C TYR A 166 12.56 1.07 -16.09
N PHE A 167 13.33 0.66 -15.08
CA PHE A 167 14.33 1.51 -14.42
C PHE A 167 15.74 0.99 -14.68
N GLN A 168 16.52 1.75 -15.45
CA GLN A 168 17.91 1.42 -15.80
C GLN A 168 18.80 2.66 -15.78
N GLY A 169 20.12 2.44 -15.82
CA GLY A 169 21.11 3.52 -15.92
C GLY A 169 21.07 4.51 -14.76
N GLU A 170 21.13 5.80 -15.08
CA GLU A 170 21.20 6.89 -14.10
C GLU A 170 19.97 6.96 -13.18
N ALA A 171 18.79 6.69 -13.72
CA ALA A 171 17.54 6.70 -12.94
C ALA A 171 17.58 5.65 -11.82
N LEU A 172 18.09 4.45 -12.11
CA LEU A 172 18.25 3.39 -11.12
C LEU A 172 19.27 3.78 -10.04
N GLN A 173 20.38 4.41 -10.42
CA GLN A 173 21.38 4.87 -9.46
C GLN A 173 20.81 5.92 -8.50
N LYS A 174 20.07 6.90 -9.03
CA LYS A 174 19.37 7.92 -8.23
C LYS A 174 18.37 7.28 -7.27
N TRP A 175 17.60 6.31 -7.75
CA TRP A 175 16.61 5.59 -6.93
C TRP A 175 17.26 4.79 -5.80
N ASN A 176 18.31 4.03 -6.09
CA ASN A 176 19.05 3.26 -5.08
C ASN A 176 19.68 4.15 -4.01
N GLN A 177 20.26 5.29 -4.41
CA GLN A 177 20.79 6.27 -3.45
C GLN A 177 19.68 6.86 -2.59
N TRP A 178 18.52 7.17 -3.18
CA TRP A 178 17.37 7.68 -2.46
C TRP A 178 16.88 6.67 -1.42
N ILE A 179 16.67 5.39 -1.79
CA ILE A 179 16.27 4.34 -0.85
C ILE A 179 17.30 4.23 0.28
N LYS A 180 18.59 4.12 -0.06
CA LYS A 180 19.66 3.97 0.93
C LYS A 180 19.63 5.10 1.96
N ARG A 181 19.52 6.35 1.52
CA ARG A 181 19.44 7.53 2.40
C ARG A 181 18.21 7.51 3.30
N HIS A 182 17.06 7.04 2.79
CA HIS A 182 15.82 7.03 3.59
C HIS A 182 15.77 5.86 4.56
N LEU A 183 16.44 4.74 4.27
CA LEU A 183 16.53 3.60 5.18
C LEU A 183 17.72 3.68 6.15
N GLU A 184 18.60 4.67 5.98
CA GLU A 184 19.74 4.88 6.86
C GLU A 184 19.28 5.08 8.32
N GLY A 185 19.91 4.36 9.25
CA GLY A 185 19.52 4.36 10.66
C GLY A 185 18.29 3.51 11.00
N THR A 186 17.67 2.83 10.01
CA THR A 186 16.60 1.85 10.23
C THR A 186 17.13 0.42 10.13
N ASP A 187 16.42 -0.54 10.71
CA ASP A 187 16.65 -1.97 10.51
C ASP A 187 15.75 -2.57 9.42
N ILE A 188 15.18 -1.73 8.56
CA ILE A 188 14.37 -2.15 7.43
C ILE A 188 15.29 -2.69 6.34
N VAL A 189 15.11 -3.96 6.01
CA VAL A 189 15.81 -4.61 4.90
C VAL A 189 14.81 -4.85 3.78
N MET A 190 14.95 -4.09 2.68
CA MET A 190 14.17 -4.33 1.47
C MET A 190 14.91 -5.31 0.56
N THR A 191 14.31 -6.48 0.34
CA THR A 191 14.84 -7.48 -0.59
C THR A 191 14.22 -7.29 -1.98
N PHE A 192 14.82 -6.42 -2.80
CA PHE A 192 14.42 -6.21 -4.20
C PHE A 192 14.95 -7.30 -5.15
N LYS A 193 14.90 -8.57 -4.74
CA LYS A 193 15.38 -9.69 -5.57
C LYS A 193 14.25 -10.30 -6.38
#